data_AF-Q5FL20-F1
#
_entry.id   AF-Q5FL20-F1
#
_cell.length_a   1.000
_cell.length_b   1.000
_cell.length_c   1.000
_cell.angle_alpha   90.00
_cell.angle_beta   90.00
_cell.angle_gamma   90.00
#
_symmetry.space_group_name_H-M   'P 1'
#
loop_
_entity.id
_entity.type
_entity.pdbx_description
1 polymer ?
#
loop_
_entity_poly.entity_id
_entity_poly.type
_entity_poly.pdbx_seq_one_letter_code
_entity_poly.pdbx_strand_id
1 'polypeptide(L)'
;MMKYIGSTKKDKLNGEEQLAFLDYLKNSLNNGFSLSNSIELMPVLWPKQRVLMGKLARRMKNGASLSEELIKLGFSRTMVTQVNLSLQQGNLTECLEQLAILSRLKQEQIKKLRAELSYPLVLAIMMIVLLMFMQSFISMQFNNTSEHSGDLVILILIILIGSGIYFFTRIISLLNKQDYISMKKLIRYPIIGRIILLYVNYLLVYDIGMLLAGGFSLQKMCEYAIKQEKDSLQHTLGQNIGQQLVKGKSIEEIIKKEDFLPTSLLILLKTGSQRSDLSKRCLILGRSLFLDLTAKVEKLVVNIQPICFILIGVCIIGMYLKLLLPMYSMMQNI
;
A
#
# COMPACT_ATOMS: atom_id res chain seq x y z
N MET A 1 9.00 3.19 34.35
CA MET A 1 8.23 4.46 34.38
C MET A 1 8.93 5.38 33.38
N MET A 2 8.45 5.76 32.20
CA MET A 2 7.10 6.13 31.80
C MET A 2 6.99 5.99 30.26
N LYS A 3 5.98 5.27 29.80
CA LYS A 3 5.51 5.17 28.41
C LYS A 3 5.17 6.57 27.89
N TYR A 4 5.84 7.06 26.85
CA TYR A 4 5.28 8.12 26.00
C TYR A 4 4.40 7.48 24.92
N ILE A 5 3.18 7.11 25.34
CA ILE A 5 2.05 6.91 24.43
C ILE A 5 1.36 8.27 24.32
N GLY A 6 1.38 8.85 23.12
CA GLY A 6 0.68 10.11 22.88
C GLY A 6 0.97 10.85 21.57
N SER A 7 1.38 10.18 20.48
CA SER A 7 1.28 10.81 19.15
C SER A 7 -0.09 10.44 18.57
N THR A 8 -1.05 11.33 18.77
CA THR A 8 -2.31 11.27 18.03
C THR A 8 -2.01 11.50 16.54
N LYS A 9 -2.79 10.87 15.66
CA LYS A 9 -2.67 10.92 14.19
C LYS A 9 -2.65 12.35 13.59
N LYS A 10 -2.91 13.38 14.40
CA LYS A 10 -2.94 14.82 14.07
C LYS A 10 -1.57 15.51 14.00
N ASP A 11 -0.51 14.89 14.53
CA ASP A 11 0.85 15.48 14.55
C ASP A 11 1.77 14.97 13.41
N LYS A 12 1.24 14.19 12.47
CA LYS A 12 2.00 13.65 11.34
C LYS A 12 1.47 14.17 10.01
N LEU A 13 2.38 14.46 9.09
CA LEU A 13 2.04 14.80 7.72
C LEU A 13 1.62 13.55 6.96
N ASN A 14 0.60 13.66 6.12
CA ASN A 14 0.24 12.64 5.16
C ASN A 14 1.26 12.60 4.00
N GLY A 15 1.16 11.60 3.11
CA GLY A 15 2.12 11.45 2.02
C GLY A 15 2.18 12.60 1.00
N GLU A 16 1.06 13.26 0.73
CA GLU A 16 1.01 14.44 -0.16
C GLU A 16 1.59 15.69 0.53
N GLU A 17 1.31 15.85 1.83
CA GLU A 17 1.86 16.93 2.65
C GLU A 17 3.37 16.79 2.84
N GLN A 18 3.86 15.56 3.01
CA GLN A 18 5.30 15.26 3.03
C GLN A 18 5.98 15.61 1.70
N LEU A 19 5.34 15.32 0.57
CA LEU A 19 5.85 15.70 -0.75
C LEU A 19 5.88 17.22 -0.90
N ALA A 20 4.80 17.92 -0.52
CA ALA A 20 4.74 19.38 -0.57
C ALA A 20 5.81 20.03 0.31
N PHE A 21 6.05 19.46 1.50
CA PHE A 21 7.14 19.85 2.39
C PHE A 21 8.52 19.74 1.72
N LEU A 22 8.80 18.59 1.09
CA LEU A 22 10.07 18.35 0.40
C LEU A 22 10.24 19.28 -0.81
N ASP A 23 9.21 19.44 -1.63
CA ASP A 23 9.24 20.32 -2.80
C ASP A 23 9.49 21.77 -2.41
N TYR A 24 8.86 22.24 -1.33
CA TYR A 24 9.09 23.59 -0.82
C TYR A 24 10.51 23.79 -0.30
N LEU A 25 11.05 22.88 0.52
CA LEU A 25 12.43 22.99 1.02
C LEU A 25 13.43 22.96 -0.14
N LYS A 26 13.25 22.01 -1.07
CA LYS A 26 14.06 21.91 -2.29
C LYS A 26 14.06 23.23 -3.05
N ASN A 27 12.87 23.77 -3.36
CA ASN A 27 12.75 25.02 -4.12
C ASN A 27 13.34 26.22 -3.35
N SER A 28 13.14 26.30 -2.04
CA SER A 28 13.65 27.42 -1.24
C SER A 28 15.17 27.40 -1.18
N LEU A 29 15.78 26.24 -0.93
CA LEU A 29 17.23 26.08 -0.92
C LEU A 29 17.85 26.32 -2.30
N ASN A 30 17.21 25.85 -3.38
CA ASN A 30 17.63 26.13 -4.76
C ASN A 30 17.60 27.64 -5.08
N ASN A 31 16.64 28.37 -4.51
CA ASN A 31 16.53 29.82 -4.67
C ASN A 31 17.40 30.62 -3.68
N GLY A 32 18.34 29.95 -2.98
CA GLY A 32 19.31 30.60 -2.10
C GLY A 32 18.81 30.94 -0.70
N PHE A 33 17.59 30.53 -0.31
CA PHE A 33 17.14 30.69 1.07
C PHE A 33 17.88 29.73 2.01
N SER A 34 18.21 30.20 3.21
CA SER A 34 18.75 29.31 4.25
C SER A 34 17.69 28.30 4.70
N LEU A 35 18.13 27.14 5.20
CA LEU A 35 17.24 26.13 5.79
C LEU A 35 16.39 26.71 6.93
N SER A 36 16.98 27.57 7.78
CA SER A 36 16.28 28.22 8.88
C SER A 36 15.16 29.13 8.38
N ASN A 37 15.46 30.00 7.40
CA ASN A 37 14.48 30.93 6.84
C ASN A 37 13.35 30.18 6.13
N SER A 38 13.69 29.12 5.41
CA SER A 38 12.70 28.26 4.74
C SER A 38 11.73 27.65 5.77
N ILE A 39 12.25 27.08 6.86
CA ILE A 39 11.42 26.47 7.91
C ILE A 39 10.57 27.54 8.65
N GLU A 40 11.10 28.74 8.86
CA GLU A 40 10.39 29.84 9.52
C GLU A 40 9.17 30.33 8.73
N LEU A 41 9.20 30.23 7.39
CA LEU A 41 8.11 30.64 6.51
C LEU A 41 7.02 29.56 6.31
N MET A 42 7.32 28.28 6.60
CA MET A 42 6.36 27.17 6.45
C MET A 42 5.00 27.38 7.15
N PRO A 43 4.91 27.93 8.38
CA PRO A 43 3.62 28.15 9.06
C PRO A 43 2.72 29.16 8.33
N VAL A 44 3.31 30.08 7.56
CA VAL A 44 2.58 31.07 6.76
C VAL A 44 2.03 30.44 5.49
N LEU A 45 2.84 29.57 4.84
CA LEU A 45 2.49 28.91 3.58
C LEU A 45 1.48 27.76 3.75
N TRP A 46 1.45 27.11 4.92
CA TRP A 46 0.51 26.02 5.22
C TRP A 46 -0.44 26.38 6.37
N PRO A 47 -1.49 27.17 6.13
CA PRO A 47 -2.44 27.57 7.17
C PRO A 47 -3.13 26.36 7.83
N LYS A 48 -3.39 25.28 7.07
CA LYS A 48 -4.01 24.05 7.58
C LYS A 48 -3.14 23.31 8.61
N GLN A 49 -1.81 23.39 8.49
CA GLN A 49 -0.83 22.75 9.39
C GLN A 49 -0.02 23.77 10.18
N ARG A 50 -0.51 25.02 10.30
CA ARG A 50 0.20 26.15 10.91
C ARG A 50 0.74 25.84 12.30
N VAL A 51 -0.04 25.14 13.13
CA VAL A 51 0.36 24.75 14.49
C VAL A 51 1.54 23.78 14.48
N LEU A 52 1.53 22.80 13.57
CA LEU A 52 2.58 21.79 13.45
C LEU A 52 3.87 22.41 12.90
N MET A 53 3.77 23.20 11.83
CA MET A 53 4.92 23.90 11.23
C MET A 53 5.48 24.96 12.18
N GLY A 54 4.64 25.65 12.95
CA GLY A 54 5.09 26.62 13.95
C GLY A 54 5.87 25.97 15.09
N LYS A 55 5.46 24.77 15.54
CA LYS A 55 6.22 23.97 16.50
C LYS A 55 7.58 23.55 15.92
N LEU A 56 7.61 23.10 14.67
CA LEU A 56 8.84 22.74 13.96
C LEU A 56 9.81 23.94 13.92
N ALA A 57 9.34 25.09 13.45
CA ALA A 57 10.17 26.30 13.33
C ALA A 57 10.74 26.74 14.69
N ARG A 58 9.92 26.74 15.74
CA ARG A 58 10.38 27.10 17.09
C ARG A 58 11.43 26.14 17.63
N ARG A 59 11.28 24.83 17.38
CA ARG A 59 12.25 23.82 17.85
C ARG A 59 13.56 23.87 17.09
N MET A 60 13.49 24.02 15.77
CA MET A 60 14.67 24.20 14.91
C MET A 60 15.45 25.47 15.31
N LYS A 61 14.75 26.57 15.60
CA LYS A 61 15.36 27.82 16.11
C LYS A 61 16.06 27.63 17.47
N ASN A 62 15.56 26.71 18.29
CA ASN A 62 16.17 26.33 19.57
C ASN A 62 17.31 25.30 19.43
N GLY A 63 17.75 24.97 18.21
CA GLY A 63 18.86 24.04 17.97
C GLY A 63 18.48 22.56 17.88
N ALA A 64 17.19 22.23 17.77
CA ALA A 64 16.78 20.84 17.53
C ALA A 64 17.31 20.34 16.18
N SER A 65 17.68 19.06 16.12
CA SER A 65 18.13 18.43 14.89
C SER A 65 16.98 18.27 13.88
N LEU A 66 17.22 18.64 12.62
CA LEU A 66 16.28 18.42 11.52
C LEU A 66 15.86 16.95 11.42
N SER A 67 16.79 16.02 11.64
CA SER A 67 16.52 14.60 11.51
C SER A 67 15.51 14.09 12.56
N GLU A 68 15.56 14.60 13.78
CA GLU A 68 14.60 14.24 14.83
C GLU A 68 13.19 14.76 14.54
N GLU A 69 13.09 16.00 14.06
CA GLU A 69 11.79 16.60 13.77
C GLU A 69 11.15 15.98 12.52
N LEU A 70 11.92 15.59 11.51
CA LEU A 70 11.40 14.85 10.34
C LEU A 70 10.79 13.50 10.74
N ILE A 71 11.38 12.76 11.71
CA ILE A 71 10.77 11.53 12.23
C ILE A 71 9.41 11.83 12.87
N LYS A 72 9.32 12.92 13.65
CA LYS A 72 8.06 13.33 14.33
C LYS A 72 6.98 13.70 13.32
N LEU A 73 7.35 14.34 12.20
CA LEU A 73 6.45 14.67 11.09
C LEU A 73 5.99 13.44 10.28
N GLY A 74 6.55 12.26 10.54
CA GLY A 74 6.16 11.00 9.91
C GLY A 74 6.98 10.61 8.68
N PHE A 75 8.11 11.27 8.42
CA PHE A 75 9.04 10.85 7.37
C PHE A 75 9.65 9.49 7.72
N SER A 76 9.95 8.69 6.69
CA SER A 76 10.57 7.38 6.90
C SER A 76 12.01 7.53 7.40
N ARG A 77 12.47 6.57 8.19
CA ARG A 77 13.86 6.54 8.71
C ARG A 77 14.89 6.61 7.57
N THR A 78 14.59 6.03 6.39
CA THR A 78 15.42 6.14 5.18
C THR A 78 15.63 7.60 4.79
N MET A 79 14.55 8.34 4.59
CA MET A 79 14.62 9.73 4.12
C MET A 79 15.36 10.59 5.14
N VAL A 80 15.08 10.40 6.43
CA VAL A 80 15.74 11.10 7.53
C VAL A 80 17.25 10.84 7.53
N THR A 81 17.66 9.59 7.34
CA THR A 81 19.08 9.23 7.31
C THR A 81 19.77 9.83 6.09
N GLN A 82 19.11 9.83 4.93
CA GLN A 82 19.62 10.46 3.71
C GLN A 82 19.80 11.97 3.88
N VAL A 83 18.80 12.65 4.44
CA VAL A 83 18.86 14.08 4.76
C VAL A 83 20.00 14.38 5.75
N ASN A 84 20.17 13.55 6.78
CA ASN A 84 21.23 13.75 7.76
C ASN A 84 22.63 13.58 7.14
N LEU A 85 22.82 12.56 6.29
CA LEU A 85 24.08 12.33 5.59
C LEU A 85 24.39 13.45 4.59
N SER A 86 23.40 13.89 3.82
CA SER A 86 23.58 14.95 2.84
C SER A 86 23.83 16.31 3.50
N LEU A 87 23.21 16.57 4.65
CA LEU A 87 23.49 17.75 5.46
C LEU A 87 24.96 17.77 5.94
N GLN A 88 25.48 16.62 6.39
CA GLN A 88 26.90 16.50 6.80
C GLN A 88 27.87 16.66 5.63
N GLN A 89 27.46 16.27 4.42
CA GLN A 89 28.28 16.32 3.20
C GLN A 89 28.14 17.63 2.42
N GLY A 90 27.25 18.54 2.84
CA GLY A 90 26.98 19.79 2.13
C GLY A 90 26.08 19.67 0.89
N ASN A 91 25.57 18.48 0.57
CA ASN A 91 24.80 18.19 -0.64
C ASN A 91 23.28 18.06 -0.36
N LEU A 92 22.77 18.80 0.62
CA LEU A 92 21.37 18.72 1.06
C LEU A 92 20.39 19.00 -0.09
N THR A 93 20.69 19.99 -0.93
CA THR A 93 19.82 20.43 -2.02
C THR A 93 19.57 19.34 -3.04
N GLU A 94 20.64 18.68 -3.52
CA GLU A 94 20.55 17.53 -4.43
C GLU A 94 19.78 16.37 -3.78
N CYS A 95 20.01 16.12 -2.49
CA CYS A 95 19.30 15.08 -1.76
C CYS A 95 17.80 15.35 -1.67
N LEU A 96 17.39 16.59 -1.37
CA LEU A 96 15.98 16.99 -1.34
C LEU A 96 15.33 16.91 -2.71
N GLU A 97 16.05 17.26 -3.78
CA GLU A 97 15.57 17.11 -5.15
C GLU A 97 15.27 15.65 -5.48
N GLN A 98 16.21 14.75 -5.20
CA GLN A 98 16.00 13.32 -5.39
C GLN A 98 14.84 12.81 -4.53
N LEU A 99 14.78 13.17 -3.25
CA LEU A 99 13.71 12.75 -2.35
C LEU A 99 12.33 13.25 -2.79
N ALA A 100 12.23 14.46 -3.34
CA ALA A 100 10.99 15.01 -3.88
C ALA A 100 10.54 14.24 -5.13
N ILE A 101 11.44 13.98 -6.08
CA ILE A 101 11.14 13.18 -7.28
C ILE A 101 10.64 11.78 -6.89
N LEU A 102 11.36 11.12 -5.99
CA LEU A 102 11.02 9.76 -5.57
C LEU A 102 9.71 9.71 -4.78
N SER A 103 9.48 10.69 -3.89
CA SER A 103 8.22 10.82 -3.16
C SER A 103 7.05 11.11 -4.09
N ARG A 104 7.25 11.91 -5.14
CA ARG A 104 6.23 12.19 -6.16
C ARG A 104 5.84 10.93 -6.92
N LEU A 105 6.82 10.18 -7.41
CA LEU A 105 6.58 8.89 -8.06
C LEU A 105 5.79 7.94 -7.17
N LYS A 106 6.15 7.86 -5.88
CA LYS A 106 5.41 7.05 -4.90
C LYS A 106 3.96 7.54 -4.72
N GLN A 107 3.71 8.84 -4.63
CA GLN A 107 2.35 9.38 -4.51
C GLN A 107 1.53 9.11 -5.78
N GLU A 108 2.09 9.29 -6.97
CA GLU A 108 1.42 8.96 -8.23
C GLU A 108 1.04 7.48 -8.30
N GLN A 109 1.94 6.60 -7.85
CA GLN A 109 1.67 5.16 -7.77
C GLN A 109 0.52 4.84 -6.79
N ILE A 110 0.52 5.44 -5.60
CA ILE A 110 -0.57 5.27 -4.62
C ILE A 110 -1.89 5.80 -5.16
N LYS A 111 -1.88 6.96 -5.83
CA LYS A 111 -3.08 7.55 -6.46
C LYS A 111 -3.64 6.63 -7.53
N LYS A 112 -2.78 6.13 -8.42
CA LYS A 112 -3.18 5.18 -9.46
C LYS A 112 -3.80 3.93 -8.85
N LEU A 113 -3.14 3.32 -7.86
CA LEU A 113 -3.66 2.14 -7.19
C LEU A 113 -5.01 2.39 -6.49
N ARG A 114 -5.20 3.56 -5.85
CA ARG A 114 -6.48 3.94 -5.26
C ARG A 114 -7.57 4.13 -6.31
N ALA A 115 -7.25 4.73 -7.45
CA ALA A 115 -8.20 4.90 -8.54
C ALA A 115 -8.69 3.54 -9.04
N GLU A 116 -7.78 2.59 -9.29
CA GLU A 116 -8.14 1.23 -9.72
C GLU A 116 -9.00 0.47 -8.70
N LEU A 117 -8.79 0.72 -7.40
CA LEU A 117 -9.56 0.08 -6.32
C LEU A 117 -10.87 0.78 -5.97
N SER A 118 -11.11 2.01 -6.47
CA SER A 118 -12.32 2.77 -6.15
C SER A 118 -13.55 2.21 -6.84
N TYR A 119 -13.42 1.79 -8.11
CA TYR A 119 -14.53 1.24 -8.90
C TYR A 119 -15.15 -0.04 -8.29
N PRO A 120 -14.37 -1.07 -7.88
CA PRO A 120 -14.90 -2.26 -7.19
C PRO A 120 -15.71 -1.96 -5.93
N LEU A 121 -15.28 -0.95 -5.16
CA LEU A 121 -15.94 -0.60 -3.91
C LEU A 121 -17.33 -0.02 -4.16
N VAL A 122 -17.48 0.82 -5.18
CA VAL A 122 -18.79 1.33 -5.61
C VAL A 122 -19.68 0.19 -6.09
N LEU A 123 -19.16 -0.70 -6.93
CA LEU A 123 -19.91 -1.85 -7.44
C LEU A 123 -20.37 -2.78 -6.31
N ALA A 124 -19.50 -3.05 -5.33
CA ALA A 124 -19.83 -3.86 -4.16
C ALA A 124 -20.92 -3.22 -3.30
N ILE A 125 -20.86 -1.90 -3.06
CA ILE A 125 -21.89 -1.17 -2.32
C ILE A 125 -23.22 -1.23 -3.07
N MET A 126 -23.23 -0.99 -4.37
CA MET A 126 -24.46 -1.10 -5.18
C MET A 126 -25.06 -2.51 -5.13
N MET A 127 -24.22 -3.54 -5.19
CA MET A 127 -24.66 -4.94 -5.06
C MET A 127 -25.30 -5.21 -3.69
N ILE A 128 -24.69 -4.74 -2.60
CA ILE A 128 -25.24 -4.90 -1.25
C ILE A 128 -26.59 -4.17 -1.12
N VAL A 129 -26.69 -2.94 -1.63
CA VAL A 129 -27.94 -2.16 -1.62
C VAL A 129 -29.05 -2.88 -2.39
N LEU A 130 -28.75 -3.39 -3.60
CA LEU A 130 -29.70 -4.13 -4.42
C LEU A 130 -30.21 -5.38 -3.69
N LEU A 131 -29.33 -6.11 -3.03
CA LEU A 131 -29.70 -7.31 -2.28
C LEU A 131 -30.55 -6.99 -1.03
N MET A 132 -30.20 -5.95 -0.28
CA MET A 132 -31.00 -5.50 0.87
C MET A 132 -32.41 -5.05 0.44
N PHE A 133 -32.50 -4.33 -0.68
CA PHE A 133 -33.78 -3.94 -1.27
C PHE A 133 -34.60 -5.17 -1.65
N MET A 134 -33.98 -6.13 -2.34
CA MET A 134 -34.64 -7.35 -2.77
C MET A 134 -35.15 -8.18 -1.58
N GLN A 135 -34.36 -8.32 -0.51
CA GLN A 135 -34.77 -9.01 0.71
C GLN A 135 -35.96 -8.32 1.39
N SER A 136 -35.93 -6.99 1.48
CA SER A 136 -37.01 -6.21 2.12
C SER A 136 -38.32 -6.33 1.34
N PHE A 137 -38.25 -6.24 0.00
CA PHE A 137 -39.41 -6.39 -0.88
C PHE A 137 -40.01 -7.80 -0.81
N ILE A 138 -39.17 -8.84 -0.85
CA ILE A 138 -39.62 -10.23 -0.73
C ILE A 138 -40.26 -10.48 0.63
N SER A 139 -39.66 -10.03 1.73
CA SER A 139 -40.26 -10.23 3.05
C SER A 139 -41.62 -9.54 3.16
N MET A 140 -41.77 -8.32 2.64
CA MET A 140 -43.03 -7.58 2.70
C MET A 140 -44.15 -8.25 1.90
N GLN A 141 -43.85 -8.75 0.69
CA GLN A 141 -44.85 -9.30 -0.23
C GLN A 141 -45.32 -10.72 0.15
N PHE A 142 -44.50 -11.50 0.86
CA PHE A 142 -44.73 -12.94 1.11
C PHE A 142 -44.94 -13.33 2.58
N ASN A 143 -45.11 -12.36 3.49
CA ASN A 143 -45.32 -12.63 4.92
C ASN A 143 -46.47 -13.63 5.25
N ASN A 144 -47.37 -13.90 4.30
CA ASN A 144 -48.56 -14.75 4.50
C ASN A 144 -48.55 -16.07 3.72
N THR A 145 -47.50 -16.40 2.96
CA THR A 145 -47.45 -17.63 2.14
C THR A 145 -46.33 -18.53 2.64
N SER A 146 -46.71 -19.63 3.30
CA SER A 146 -45.82 -20.63 3.91
C SER A 146 -45.09 -21.53 2.89
N GLU A 147 -44.68 -20.98 1.75
CA GLU A 147 -43.81 -21.67 0.80
C GLU A 147 -42.36 -21.18 0.94
N HIS A 148 -41.56 -21.99 1.62
CA HIS A 148 -40.14 -21.72 1.95
C HIS A 148 -39.18 -21.84 0.74
N SER A 149 -39.69 -22.09 -0.47
CA SER A 149 -38.88 -22.47 -1.63
C SER A 149 -37.84 -21.42 -2.05
N GLY A 150 -38.15 -20.12 -1.95
CA GLY A 150 -37.16 -19.09 -2.26
C GLY A 150 -36.38 -18.53 -1.06
N ASP A 151 -36.59 -19.04 0.15
CA ASP A 151 -35.67 -18.76 1.26
C ASP A 151 -34.33 -19.46 1.07
N LEU A 152 -34.34 -20.61 0.39
CA LEU A 152 -33.13 -21.36 0.04
C LEU A 152 -32.20 -20.57 -0.90
N VAL A 153 -32.76 -19.90 -1.92
CA VAL A 153 -31.98 -19.06 -2.85
C VAL A 153 -31.34 -17.90 -2.11
N ILE A 154 -32.08 -17.24 -1.23
CA ILE A 154 -31.58 -16.12 -0.42
C ILE A 154 -30.51 -16.60 0.56
N LEU A 155 -30.70 -17.75 1.20
CA LEU A 155 -29.74 -18.35 2.13
C LEU A 155 -28.42 -18.73 1.43
N ILE A 156 -28.49 -19.30 0.22
CA ILE A 156 -27.30 -19.59 -0.60
C ILE A 156 -26.56 -18.29 -0.94
N LEU A 157 -27.27 -17.23 -1.32
CA LEU A 157 -26.67 -15.93 -1.64
C LEU A 157 -26.01 -15.28 -0.41
N ILE A 158 -26.65 -15.32 0.75
CA ILE A 158 -26.10 -14.81 2.01
C ILE A 158 -24.84 -15.59 2.40
N ILE A 159 -24.84 -16.93 2.29
CA ILE A 159 -23.67 -17.76 2.59
C ILE A 159 -22.53 -17.45 1.61
N LEU A 160 -22.83 -17.31 0.32
CA LEU A 160 -21.85 -17.00 -0.72
C LEU A 160 -21.18 -15.64 -0.46
N ILE A 161 -21.98 -14.62 -0.13
CA ILE A 161 -21.49 -13.27 0.14
C ILE A 161 -20.76 -13.21 1.49
N GLY A 162 -21.30 -13.85 2.52
CA GLY A 162 -20.67 -13.94 3.85
C GLY A 162 -19.31 -14.63 3.78
N SER A 163 -19.22 -15.72 3.01
CA SER A 163 -17.95 -16.39 2.70
C SER A 163 -16.98 -15.48 1.95
N GLY A 164 -17.47 -14.73 0.95
CA GLY A 164 -16.69 -13.73 0.22
C GLY A 164 -16.13 -12.63 1.13
N ILE A 165 -16.95 -12.06 2.00
CA ILE A 165 -16.55 -11.03 2.97
C ILE A 165 -15.56 -11.60 3.98
N TYR A 166 -15.79 -12.81 4.50
CA TYR A 166 -14.85 -13.48 5.40
C TYR A 166 -13.48 -13.70 4.74
N PHE A 167 -13.47 -14.16 3.50
CA PHE A 167 -12.24 -14.35 2.75
C PHE A 167 -11.51 -13.02 2.49
N PHE A 168 -12.26 -11.99 2.09
CA PHE A 168 -11.72 -10.66 1.82
C PHE A 168 -11.14 -10.01 3.09
N THR A 169 -11.86 -10.06 4.21
CA THR A 169 -11.38 -9.56 5.51
C THR A 169 -10.17 -10.32 6.02
N ARG A 170 -10.11 -11.65 5.80
CA ARG A 170 -8.94 -12.46 6.13
C ARG A 170 -7.71 -12.04 5.33
N ILE A 171 -7.86 -11.77 4.03
CA ILE A 171 -6.78 -11.28 3.17
C ILE A 171 -6.31 -9.91 3.62
N ILE A 172 -7.23 -8.97 3.87
CA ILE A 172 -6.87 -7.63 4.37
C ILE A 172 -6.14 -7.72 5.71
N SER A 173 -6.60 -8.59 6.62
CA SER A 173 -5.94 -8.80 7.91
C SER A 173 -4.51 -9.30 7.75
N LEU A 174 -4.27 -10.27 6.86
CA LEU A 174 -2.92 -10.78 6.57
C LEU A 174 -2.05 -9.72 5.86
N LEU A 175 -2.64 -8.92 4.98
CA LEU A 175 -1.94 -7.86 4.26
C LEU A 175 -1.54 -6.72 5.20
N ASN A 176 -2.40 -6.36 6.16
CA ASN A 176 -2.14 -5.34 7.17
C ASN A 176 -1.02 -5.74 8.14
N LYS A 177 -0.84 -7.04 8.41
CA LYS A 177 0.25 -7.51 9.28
C LYS A 177 1.63 -7.26 8.68
N GLN A 178 1.76 -7.35 7.35
CA GLN A 178 3.05 -7.18 6.64
C GLN A 178 4.22 -8.08 7.09
N ASP A 179 3.95 -9.08 7.93
CA ASP A 179 4.95 -10.06 8.38
C ASP A 179 5.38 -11.02 7.27
N TYR A 180 6.61 -11.52 7.37
CA TYR A 180 7.15 -12.51 6.43
C TYR A 180 6.26 -13.75 6.27
N ILE A 181 5.78 -14.31 7.38
CA ILE A 181 4.93 -15.50 7.39
C ILE A 181 3.56 -15.22 6.75
N SER A 182 2.98 -14.06 7.06
CA SER A 182 1.69 -13.64 6.52
C SER A 182 1.77 -13.47 5.01
N MET A 183 2.83 -12.82 4.51
CA MET A 183 3.09 -12.66 3.08
C MET A 183 3.36 -14.00 2.38
N LYS A 184 4.09 -14.91 3.02
CA LYS A 184 4.35 -16.26 2.48
C LYS A 184 3.08 -17.10 2.35
N LYS A 185 2.16 -17.00 3.32
CA LYS A 185 0.82 -17.64 3.23
C LYS A 185 0.00 -17.03 2.09
N LEU A 186 0.03 -15.70 1.98
CA LEU A 186 -0.68 -14.92 0.99
C LEU A 186 -0.29 -15.29 -0.46
N ILE A 187 0.99 -15.54 -0.73
CA ILE A 187 1.47 -15.96 -2.07
C ILE A 187 0.94 -17.33 -2.50
N ARG A 188 0.59 -18.22 -1.57
CA ARG A 188 0.06 -19.55 -1.89
C ARG A 188 -1.39 -19.51 -2.42
N TYR A 189 -2.08 -18.38 -2.30
CA TYR A 189 -3.43 -18.26 -2.83
C TYR A 189 -3.43 -18.20 -4.37
N PRO A 190 -4.26 -19.01 -5.07
CA PRO A 190 -4.18 -19.16 -6.52
C PRO A 190 -4.56 -17.89 -7.29
N ILE A 191 -5.52 -17.10 -6.77
CA ILE A 191 -6.04 -15.90 -7.45
C ILE A 191 -5.18 -14.67 -7.13
N ILE A 192 -4.90 -14.42 -5.85
CA ILE A 192 -4.30 -13.16 -5.39
C ILE A 192 -2.79 -13.32 -5.16
N GLY A 193 -2.30 -14.55 -4.96
CA GLY A 193 -0.90 -14.81 -4.60
C GLY A 193 0.12 -14.27 -5.60
N ARG A 194 -0.17 -14.36 -6.91
CA ARG A 194 0.68 -13.76 -7.95
C ARG A 194 0.73 -12.23 -7.87
N ILE A 195 -0.38 -11.58 -7.50
CA ILE A 195 -0.44 -10.13 -7.30
C ILE A 195 0.35 -9.73 -6.06
N ILE A 196 0.22 -10.48 -4.96
CA ILE A 196 1.00 -10.23 -3.75
C ILE A 196 2.49 -10.40 -4.02
N LEU A 197 2.89 -11.44 -4.76
CA LEU A 197 4.29 -11.62 -5.15
C LEU A 197 4.79 -10.45 -6.01
N LEU A 198 4.02 -10.00 -7.01
CA LEU A 198 4.36 -8.82 -7.80
C LEU A 198 4.47 -7.56 -6.94
N TYR A 199 3.55 -7.37 -6.00
CA TYR A 199 3.58 -6.25 -5.05
C TYR A 199 4.84 -6.26 -4.18
N VAL A 200 5.19 -7.43 -3.62
CA VAL A 200 6.41 -7.58 -2.81
C VAL A 200 7.67 -7.37 -3.66
N ASN A 201 7.72 -7.94 -4.86
CA ASN A 201 8.83 -7.74 -5.80
C ASN A 201 9.02 -6.26 -6.13
N TYR A 202 7.92 -5.57 -6.47
CA TYR A 202 7.92 -4.12 -6.71
C TYR A 202 8.46 -3.37 -5.49
N LEU A 203 7.94 -3.66 -4.30
CA LEU A 203 8.31 -2.97 -3.08
C LEU A 203 9.81 -3.13 -2.78
N LEU A 204 10.32 -4.36 -2.82
CA LEU A 204 11.72 -4.64 -2.52
C LEU A 204 12.68 -4.05 -3.56
N VAL A 205 12.38 -4.23 -4.86
CA VAL A 205 13.23 -3.68 -5.93
C VAL A 205 13.24 -2.15 -5.90
N TYR A 206 12.08 -1.54 -5.69
CA TYR A 206 11.97 -0.10 -5.57
C TYR A 206 12.73 0.41 -4.35
N ASP A 207 12.55 -0.20 -3.17
CA ASP A 207 13.27 0.17 -1.94
C ASP A 207 14.79 0.03 -2.09
N ILE A 208 15.27 -1.03 -2.77
CA ILE A 208 16.70 -1.17 -3.09
C ILE A 208 17.17 -0.04 -4.00
N GLY A 209 16.43 0.28 -5.06
CA GLY A 209 16.76 1.39 -5.97
C GLY A 209 16.83 2.74 -5.26
N MET A 210 15.87 3.00 -4.37
CA MET A 210 15.79 4.17 -3.48
C MET A 210 16.98 4.28 -2.54
N LEU A 211 17.35 3.17 -1.89
CA LEU A 211 18.48 3.14 -0.96
C LEU A 211 19.81 3.30 -1.68
N LEU A 212 19.96 2.70 -2.87
CA LEU A 212 21.14 2.90 -3.73
C LEU A 212 21.28 4.36 -4.17
N ALA A 213 20.17 5.01 -4.53
CA ALA A 213 20.15 6.44 -4.89
C ALA A 213 20.67 7.29 -3.73
N GLY A 214 20.21 7.00 -2.51
CA GLY A 214 20.67 7.65 -1.28
C GLY A 214 22.07 7.24 -0.81
N GLY A 215 22.80 6.48 -1.62
CA GLY A 215 24.19 6.15 -1.37
C GLY A 215 24.45 5.02 -0.37
N PHE A 216 23.46 4.18 -0.08
CA PHE A 216 23.63 3.07 0.83
C PHE A 216 24.45 1.94 0.16
N SER A 217 25.30 1.27 0.93
CA SER A 217 25.88 -0.02 0.55
C SER A 217 24.89 -1.15 0.85
N LEU A 218 25.07 -2.33 0.25
CA LEU A 218 24.20 -3.49 0.48
C LEU A 218 24.14 -3.90 1.97
N GLN A 219 25.28 -3.81 2.68
CA GLN A 219 25.35 -4.05 4.12
C GLN A 219 24.50 -3.05 4.92
N LYS A 220 24.64 -1.75 4.64
CA LYS A 220 23.82 -0.71 5.28
C LYS A 220 22.33 -0.86 4.98
N MET A 221 21.97 -1.38 3.81
CA MET A 221 20.57 -1.69 3.49
C MET A 221 20.03 -2.83 4.36
N CYS A 222 20.82 -3.89 4.58
CA CYS A 222 20.45 -4.98 5.47
C CYS A 222 20.30 -4.49 6.91
N GLU A 223 21.23 -3.69 7.42
CA GLU A 223 21.13 -3.06 8.73
C GLU A 223 19.89 -2.18 8.87
N TYR A 224 19.56 -1.43 7.81
CA TYR A 224 18.36 -0.61 7.76
C TYR A 224 17.09 -1.47 7.82
N ALA A 225 17.07 -2.57 7.07
CA ALA A 225 15.97 -3.51 7.03
C ALA A 225 15.75 -4.19 8.40
N ILE A 226 16.83 -4.56 9.10
CA ILE A 226 16.79 -5.13 10.46
C ILE A 226 16.21 -4.16 11.50
N LYS A 227 16.33 -2.83 11.29
CA LYS A 227 15.75 -1.81 12.19
C LYS A 227 14.26 -1.55 11.97
N GLN A 228 13.63 -2.22 10.99
CA GLN A 228 12.18 -2.15 10.79
C GLN A 228 11.43 -2.85 11.92
N GLU A 229 10.10 -2.77 11.92
CA GLU A 229 9.25 -3.45 12.88
C GLU A 229 9.58 -4.94 12.94
N LYS A 230 9.67 -5.48 14.15
CA LYS A 230 10.02 -6.87 14.38
C LYS A 230 9.04 -7.79 13.63
N ASP A 231 9.56 -8.86 13.04
CA ASP A 231 8.80 -9.85 12.27
C ASP A 231 8.23 -9.37 10.92
N SER A 232 8.37 -8.06 10.59
CA SER A 232 8.06 -7.55 9.26
C SER A 232 8.84 -8.28 8.16
N LEU A 233 8.29 -8.24 6.94
CA LEU A 233 8.93 -8.78 5.74
C LEU A 233 10.38 -8.26 5.59
N GLN A 234 10.57 -6.94 5.70
CA GLN A 234 11.89 -6.30 5.57
C GLN A 234 12.84 -6.70 6.71
N HIS A 235 12.37 -6.76 7.95
CA HIS A 235 13.18 -7.21 9.09
C HIS A 235 13.73 -8.62 8.87
N THR A 236 12.85 -9.55 8.48
CA THR A 236 13.21 -10.96 8.28
C THR A 236 14.16 -11.14 7.10
N LEU A 237 13.88 -10.48 5.96
CA LEU A 237 14.76 -10.49 4.80
C LEU A 237 16.12 -9.86 5.12
N GLY A 238 16.13 -8.72 5.83
CA GLY A 238 17.35 -8.04 6.25
C GLY A 238 18.24 -8.92 7.13
N GLN A 239 17.66 -9.62 8.11
CA GLN A 239 18.39 -10.59 8.93
C GLN A 239 18.92 -11.75 8.10
N ASN A 240 18.09 -12.38 7.27
CA ASN A 240 18.48 -13.56 6.47
C ASN A 240 19.57 -13.23 5.46
N ILE A 241 19.42 -12.13 4.72
CA ILE A 241 20.38 -11.67 3.71
C ILE A 241 21.66 -11.20 4.39
N GLY A 242 21.54 -10.38 5.44
CA GLY A 242 22.69 -9.85 6.18
C GLY A 242 23.57 -10.96 6.76
N GLN A 243 22.99 -11.97 7.39
CA GLN A 243 23.73 -13.13 7.90
C GLN A 243 24.42 -13.94 6.80
N GLN A 244 23.78 -14.09 5.64
CA GLN A 244 24.37 -14.83 4.51
C GLN A 244 25.54 -14.06 3.87
N LEU A 245 25.44 -12.73 3.78
CA LEU A 245 26.52 -11.87 3.32
C LEU A 245 27.74 -11.92 4.25
N VAL A 246 27.52 -11.89 5.58
CA VAL A 246 28.61 -12.03 6.57
C VAL A 246 29.30 -13.40 6.47
N LYS A 247 28.54 -14.44 6.11
CA LYS A 247 29.08 -15.80 5.85
C LYS A 247 29.78 -15.93 4.49
N GLY A 248 29.92 -14.84 3.71
CA GLY A 248 30.62 -14.84 2.43
C GLY A 248 29.86 -15.52 1.28
N LYS A 249 28.55 -15.78 1.44
CA LYS A 249 27.75 -16.35 0.34
C LYS A 249 27.60 -15.37 -0.81
N SER A 250 27.57 -15.91 -2.04
CA SER A 250 27.35 -15.10 -3.22
C SER A 250 25.93 -14.49 -3.24
N ILE A 251 25.79 -13.29 -3.79
CA ILE A 251 24.48 -12.62 -3.97
C ILE A 251 23.52 -13.48 -4.80
N GLU A 252 24.07 -14.24 -5.75
CA GLU A 252 23.30 -15.18 -6.57
C GLU A 252 22.62 -16.28 -5.76
N GLU A 253 23.38 -16.93 -4.86
CA GLU A 253 22.82 -17.95 -3.98
C GLU A 253 21.74 -17.39 -3.06
N ILE A 254 21.95 -16.18 -2.53
CA ILE A 254 21.00 -15.53 -1.64
C ILE A 254 19.70 -15.22 -2.39
N ILE A 255 19.78 -14.60 -3.57
CA ILE A 255 18.58 -14.24 -4.34
C ILE A 255 17.81 -15.47 -4.80
N LYS A 256 18.49 -16.53 -5.25
CA LYS A 256 17.82 -17.77 -5.68
C LYS A 256 17.14 -18.52 -4.53
N LYS A 257 17.59 -18.32 -3.29
CA LYS A 257 17.04 -19.01 -2.11
C LYS A 257 15.84 -18.27 -1.49
N GLU A 258 15.75 -16.96 -1.66
CA GLU A 258 14.68 -16.15 -1.09
C GLU A 258 13.43 -16.13 -1.98
N ASP A 259 12.27 -16.47 -1.42
CA ASP A 259 11.00 -16.60 -2.16
C ASP A 259 10.50 -15.27 -2.78
N PHE A 260 10.95 -14.14 -2.24
CA PHE A 260 10.43 -12.80 -2.51
C PHE A 260 11.37 -11.93 -3.37
N LEU A 261 12.57 -12.41 -3.68
CA LEU A 261 13.52 -11.65 -4.50
C LEU A 261 13.39 -12.08 -5.96
N PRO A 262 13.04 -11.16 -6.88
CA PRO A 262 12.86 -11.53 -8.27
C PRO A 262 14.22 -11.81 -8.94
N THR A 263 14.27 -12.82 -9.81
CA THR A 263 15.47 -13.16 -10.59
C THR A 263 15.96 -12.00 -11.46
N SER A 264 15.08 -11.09 -11.86
CA SER A 264 15.45 -9.87 -12.59
C SER A 264 16.38 -8.95 -11.79
N LEU A 265 16.28 -8.94 -10.45
CA LEU A 265 17.21 -8.20 -9.58
C LEU A 265 18.63 -8.78 -9.66
N LEU A 266 18.76 -10.10 -9.77
CA LEU A 266 20.06 -10.77 -9.89
C LEU A 266 20.81 -10.32 -11.15
N ILE A 267 20.12 -10.17 -12.27
CA ILE A 267 20.71 -9.72 -13.54
C ILE A 267 21.30 -8.31 -13.37
N LEU A 268 20.55 -7.41 -12.71
CA LEU A 268 21.01 -6.05 -12.45
C LEU A 268 22.27 -6.02 -11.58
N LEU A 269 22.29 -6.82 -10.50
CA LEU A 269 23.42 -6.87 -9.57
C LEU A 269 24.66 -7.51 -10.18
N LYS A 270 24.51 -8.48 -11.09
CA LYS A 270 25.62 -9.12 -11.82
C LYS A 270 26.31 -8.22 -12.83
N THR A 271 25.65 -7.15 -13.29
CA THR A 271 26.20 -6.29 -14.37
C THR A 271 27.36 -5.41 -13.89
N GLY A 272 27.76 -5.48 -12.61
CA GLY A 272 28.97 -4.81 -12.08
C GLY A 272 28.97 -3.29 -12.24
N SER A 273 27.79 -2.68 -12.44
CA SER A 273 27.65 -1.26 -12.76
C SER A 273 27.91 -0.39 -11.54
N GLN A 274 28.29 0.87 -11.76
CA GLN A 274 28.41 1.84 -10.69
C GLN A 274 27.09 1.96 -9.90
N ARG A 275 27.16 2.29 -8.61
CA ARG A 275 26.00 2.36 -7.71
C ARG A 275 24.86 3.24 -8.25
N SER A 276 25.22 4.37 -8.88
CA SER A 276 24.29 5.30 -9.52
C SER A 276 23.51 4.64 -10.66
N ASP A 277 24.18 3.87 -11.51
CA ASP A 277 23.55 3.14 -12.62
C ASP A 277 22.69 1.99 -12.13
N LEU A 278 23.17 1.26 -11.12
CA LEU A 278 22.41 0.19 -10.49
C LEU A 278 21.13 0.71 -9.85
N SER A 279 21.19 1.87 -9.18
CA SER A 279 20.03 2.58 -8.64
C SER A 279 19.00 2.88 -9.73
N LYS A 280 19.43 3.55 -10.82
CA LYS A 280 18.55 3.91 -11.95
C LYS A 280 17.87 2.68 -12.53
N ARG A 281 18.62 1.59 -12.75
CA ARG A 281 18.08 0.33 -13.30
C ARG A 281 17.08 -0.33 -12.34
N CYS A 282 17.35 -0.33 -11.03
CA CYS A 282 16.40 -0.86 -10.04
C CYS A 282 15.10 -0.04 -10.02
N LEU A 283 15.20 1.30 -10.11
CA LEU A 283 14.01 2.16 -10.17
C LEU A 283 13.18 1.93 -11.45
N ILE A 284 13.84 1.72 -12.60
CA ILE A 284 13.16 1.35 -13.86
C ILE A 284 12.47 0.00 -13.72
N LEU A 285 13.15 -1.02 -13.18
CA LEU A 285 12.56 -2.33 -12.95
C LEU A 285 11.38 -2.26 -11.97
N GLY A 286 11.52 -1.50 -10.88
CA GLY A 286 10.44 -1.23 -9.94
C GLY A 286 9.23 -0.59 -10.62
N ARG A 287 9.45 0.38 -11.51
CA ARG A 287 8.37 0.99 -12.31
C ARG A 287 7.69 -0.03 -13.22
N SER A 288 8.43 -0.91 -13.88
CA SER A 288 7.86 -1.98 -14.70
C SER A 288 6.99 -2.93 -13.86
N LEU A 289 7.51 -3.39 -12.72
CA LEU A 289 6.77 -4.27 -11.80
C LEU A 289 5.49 -3.61 -11.27
N PHE A 290 5.51 -2.28 -11.04
CA PHE A 290 4.33 -1.53 -10.66
C PHE A 290 3.28 -1.46 -11.77
N LEU A 291 3.70 -1.28 -13.03
CA LEU A 291 2.79 -1.30 -14.18
C LEU A 291 2.14 -2.69 -14.34
N ASP A 292 2.93 -3.75 -14.23
CA ASP A 292 2.43 -5.14 -14.26
C ASP A 292 1.46 -5.42 -13.10
N LEU A 293 1.78 -4.94 -11.90
CA LEU A 293 0.90 -5.02 -10.73
C LEU A 293 -0.43 -4.34 -11.00
N THR A 294 -0.39 -3.11 -11.52
CA THR A 294 -1.61 -2.32 -11.79
C THR A 294 -2.48 -3.01 -12.84
N ALA A 295 -1.90 -3.43 -13.96
CA ALA A 295 -2.62 -4.14 -15.01
C ALA A 295 -3.23 -5.47 -14.52
N LYS A 296 -2.55 -6.15 -13.58
CA LYS A 296 -3.07 -7.39 -13.00
C LYS A 296 -4.20 -7.15 -12.02
N VAL A 297 -4.15 -6.07 -11.25
CA VAL A 297 -5.24 -5.61 -10.38
C VAL A 297 -6.46 -5.23 -11.24
N GLU A 298 -6.27 -4.41 -12.28
CA GLU A 298 -7.30 -4.05 -13.26
C GLU A 298 -7.98 -5.29 -13.86
N LYS A 299 -7.18 -6.28 -14.31
CA LYS A 299 -7.73 -7.52 -14.88
C LYS A 299 -8.54 -8.33 -13.87
N LEU A 300 -8.13 -8.39 -12.60
CA LEU A 300 -8.94 -9.05 -11.57
C LEU A 300 -10.27 -8.32 -11.34
N VAL A 301 -10.25 -6.99 -11.33
CA VAL A 301 -11.45 -6.16 -11.18
C VAL A 301 -12.43 -6.43 -12.31
N VAL A 302 -11.95 -6.38 -13.56
CA VAL A 302 -12.78 -6.67 -14.75
C VAL A 302 -13.34 -8.09 -14.70
N ASN A 303 -12.55 -9.07 -14.26
CA ASN A 303 -13.01 -10.46 -14.16
C ASN A 303 -14.07 -10.69 -13.06
N ILE A 304 -14.09 -9.86 -12.01
CA ILE A 304 -15.10 -9.93 -10.94
C ILE A 304 -16.47 -9.43 -11.43
N GLN A 305 -16.49 -8.46 -12.34
CA GLN A 305 -17.73 -7.82 -12.80
C GLN A 305 -18.76 -8.79 -13.44
N PRO A 306 -18.39 -9.73 -14.34
CA PRO A 306 -19.31 -10.75 -14.85
C PRO A 306 -19.94 -11.61 -13.76
N ILE A 307 -19.17 -11.96 -12.71
CA ILE A 307 -19.66 -12.77 -11.60
C ILE A 307 -20.75 -11.99 -10.84
N CYS A 308 -20.53 -10.69 -10.60
CA CYS A 308 -21.54 -9.82 -9.99
C CYS A 308 -22.83 -9.75 -10.84
N PHE A 309 -22.72 -9.60 -12.16
CA PHE A 309 -23.91 -9.56 -13.03
C PHE A 309 -24.67 -10.89 -13.09
N ILE A 310 -23.97 -12.02 -13.14
CA ILE A 310 -24.59 -13.34 -13.07
C ILE A 310 -25.36 -13.49 -11.75
N LEU A 311 -24.74 -13.08 -10.64
CA LEU A 311 -25.35 -13.14 -9.31
C LEU A 311 -26.62 -12.27 -9.25
N ILE A 312 -26.57 -11.05 -9.79
CA ILE A 312 -27.75 -10.17 -9.93
C ILE A 312 -28.82 -10.81 -10.81
N GLY A 313 -28.46 -11.42 -11.94
CA GLY A 313 -29.40 -12.10 -12.83
C GLY A 313 -30.12 -13.26 -12.14
N VAL A 314 -29.39 -14.10 -11.40
CA VAL A 314 -29.96 -15.18 -10.58
C VAL A 314 -30.89 -14.61 -9.52
N CYS A 315 -30.53 -13.50 -8.89
CA CYS A 315 -31.38 -12.81 -7.92
C CYS A 315 -32.72 -12.36 -8.53
N ILE A 316 -32.69 -11.71 -9.70
CA ILE A 316 -33.89 -11.24 -10.40
C ILE A 316 -34.78 -12.41 -10.82
N ILE A 317 -34.20 -13.48 -11.39
CA ILE A 317 -34.96 -14.68 -11.78
C ILE A 317 -35.59 -15.33 -10.55
N GLY A 318 -34.86 -15.45 -9.45
CA GLY A 318 -35.37 -15.98 -8.18
C GLY A 318 -36.54 -15.15 -7.63
N MET A 319 -36.44 -13.82 -7.70
CA MET A 319 -37.53 -12.90 -7.34
C MET A 319 -38.76 -13.12 -8.24
N TYR A 320 -38.56 -13.21 -9.55
CA TYR A 320 -39.64 -13.41 -10.52
C TYR A 320 -40.36 -14.75 -10.29
N LEU A 321 -39.62 -15.83 -10.05
CA LEU A 321 -40.18 -17.14 -9.73
C LEU A 321 -40.99 -17.11 -8.42
N LYS A 322 -40.47 -16.45 -7.37
CA LYS A 322 -41.24 -16.26 -6.13
C LYS A 322 -42.54 -15.50 -6.38
N LEU A 323 -42.57 -14.47 -7.22
CA LEU A 323 -43.78 -13.70 -7.56
C LEU A 323 -44.80 -14.51 -8.34
N LEU A 324 -44.37 -15.32 -9.30
CA LEU A 324 -45.28 -16.10 -10.14
C LEU A 324 -45.83 -17.35 -9.47
N LEU A 325 -45.06 -18.04 -8.62
CA LEU A 325 -45.48 -19.29 -7.97
C LEU A 325 -46.84 -19.18 -7.26
N PRO A 326 -47.11 -18.17 -6.40
CA PRO A 326 -48.42 -17.98 -5.78
C PRO A 326 -49.50 -17.59 -6.78
N MET A 327 -49.17 -16.85 -7.84
CA MET A 327 -50.16 -16.54 -8.89
C MET A 327 -50.60 -17.83 -9.60
N TYR A 328 -49.67 -18.75 -9.86
CA TYR A 328 -50.00 -20.06 -10.43
C TYR A 328 -50.81 -20.92 -9.46
N SER A 329 -50.46 -20.96 -8.17
CA SER A 329 -51.21 -21.73 -7.18
C SER A 329 -52.61 -21.15 -6.93
N MET A 330 -52.80 -19.84 -7.03
CA MET A 330 -54.13 -19.23 -7.00
C MET A 330 -54.96 -19.56 -8.24
N MET A 331 -54.34 -19.60 -9.42
CA MET A 331 -55.02 -19.94 -10.67
C MET A 331 -55.42 -21.43 -10.76
N GLN A 332 -54.69 -22.31 -10.07
CA GLN A 332 -55.01 -23.74 -9.97
C GLN A 332 -56.11 -24.07 -8.95
N ASN A 333 -56.42 -23.15 -8.03
CA ASN A 333 -57.45 -23.30 -6.99
C ASN A 333 -58.77 -22.58 -7.34
N ILE A 334 -58.91 -22.07 -8.57
CA ILE A 334 -60.14 -21.52 -9.16
C ILE A 334 -60.60 -22.48 -10.25
#